data_AF-A0A2S4JU93-F1
#
_entry.id   AF-A0A2S4JU93-F1
#
_cell.length_a   1.000
_cell.length_b   1.000
_cell.length_c   1.000
_cell.angle_alpha   90.00
_cell.angle_beta   90.00
_cell.angle_gamma   90.00
#
_symmetry.space_group_name_H-M   'P 1'
#
loop_
_entity.id
_entity.type
_entity.pdbx_description
1 polymer ?
#
loop_
_entity_poly.entity_id
_entity_poly.type
_entity_poly.pdbx_seq_one_letter_code
_entity_poly.pdbx_strand_id
1 'polypeptide(L)'
;MWQEKLRTLKAKDLDMTHPYFVSIEDILFPSPSSVIIGPDDDELRRTFGDARSIMLPFQSVQLIEVLQETRDVQPGKVIQFGKPEQIGNSGSKKPDEGTQEDDDK
;
A
#
# COMPACT_ATOMS: atom_id res chain seq x y z
N MET A 1 -3.47 -19.83 -24.55
CA MET A 1 -4.43 -18.73 -24.36
C MET A 1 -3.75 -17.72 -23.46
N TRP A 2 -3.45 -16.52 -23.96
CA TRP A 2 -3.01 -15.44 -23.08
C TRP A 2 -4.21 -15.09 -22.20
N GLN A 3 -4.07 -15.26 -20.90
CA GLN A 3 -5.13 -14.90 -19.94
C GLN A 3 -5.37 -13.39 -20.08
N GLU A 4 -6.61 -12.98 -20.35
CA GLU A 4 -6.97 -11.56 -20.37
C GLU A 4 -6.66 -10.96 -18.99
N LYS A 5 -5.70 -10.04 -18.98
CA LYS A 5 -5.17 -9.45 -17.76
C LYS A 5 -6.04 -8.25 -17.40
N LEU A 6 -7.03 -8.45 -16.52
CA LEU A 6 -7.84 -7.35 -15.99
C LEU A 6 -6.97 -6.41 -15.16
N ARG A 7 -7.17 -5.10 -15.36
CA ARG A 7 -6.41 -4.04 -14.71
C ARG A 7 -7.32 -3.00 -14.11
N THR A 8 -6.90 -2.49 -12.96
CA THR A 8 -7.52 -1.36 -12.29
C THR A 8 -6.67 -0.12 -12.52
N LEU A 9 -7.29 0.95 -13.03
CA LEU A 9 -6.66 2.26 -13.17
C LEU A 9 -7.34 3.24 -12.22
N LYS A 10 -6.55 4.16 -11.67
CA LYS A 10 -7.04 5.26 -10.85
C LYS A 10 -6.75 6.56 -11.57
N ALA A 11 -7.66 7.51 -11.49
CA ALA A 11 -7.53 8.79 -12.17
C ALA A 11 -8.26 9.87 -11.39
N LYS A 12 -7.94 11.13 -11.68
CA LYS A 12 -8.62 12.28 -11.08
C LYS A 12 -9.90 12.64 -11.81
N ASP A 13 -9.94 12.38 -13.11
CA ASP A 13 -11.08 12.77 -13.94
C ASP A 13 -11.44 11.69 -14.96
N LEU A 14 -12.72 11.71 -15.35
CA LEU A 14 -13.34 10.73 -16.23
C LEU A 14 -14.31 11.43 -17.17
N ASP A 15 -14.00 11.44 -18.46
CA ASP A 15 -14.87 11.98 -19.50
C ASP A 15 -15.59 10.85 -20.27
N MET A 16 -16.91 10.91 -20.25
CA MET A 16 -17.82 9.96 -20.90
C MET A 16 -18.67 10.62 -22.00
N THR A 17 -18.28 11.81 -22.48
CA THR A 17 -19.01 12.54 -23.52
C THR A 17 -18.95 11.85 -24.87
N HIS A 18 -17.93 11.02 -25.12
CA HIS A 18 -17.85 10.18 -26.31
C HIS A 18 -18.78 8.95 -26.19
N PRO A 19 -19.57 8.64 -27.23
CA PRO A 19 -20.60 7.60 -27.15
C PRO A 19 -20.07 6.16 -27.02
N TYR A 20 -18.82 5.91 -27.39
CA TYR A 20 -18.23 4.57 -27.44
C TYR A 20 -16.96 4.42 -26.62
N PHE A 21 -16.43 5.53 -26.12
CA PHE A 21 -15.16 5.57 -25.43
C PHE A 21 -15.33 6.34 -24.13
N VAL A 22 -14.60 5.88 -23.13
CA VAL A 22 -14.35 6.64 -21.92
C VAL A 22 -12.92 7.16 -21.96
N SER A 23 -12.76 8.45 -21.72
CA SER A 23 -11.46 9.09 -21.58
C SER A 23 -11.12 9.16 -20.10
N ILE A 24 -9.98 8.60 -19.72
CA ILE A 24 -9.44 8.68 -18.37
C ILE A 24 -8.33 9.74 -18.40
N GLU A 25 -8.51 10.82 -17.64
CA GLU A 25 -7.55 11.91 -17.57
C GLU A 25 -6.85 11.96 -16.22
N ASP A 26 -5.58 12.37 -16.23
CA ASP A 26 -4.75 12.49 -15.03
C ASP A 26 -4.69 11.18 -14.22
N ILE A 27 -4.17 10.13 -14.88
CA ILE A 27 -3.99 8.80 -14.28
C ILE A 27 -3.01 8.87 -13.12
N LEU A 28 -3.43 8.30 -12.00
CA LEU A 28 -2.68 8.22 -10.76
C LEU A 28 -1.92 6.89 -10.73
N PHE A 29 -0.61 6.96 -10.91
CA PHE A 29 0.26 5.83 -10.65
C PHE A 29 0.68 5.83 -9.18
N PRO A 30 0.74 4.65 -8.53
CA PRO A 30 1.31 4.55 -7.19
C PRO A 30 2.74 5.09 -7.20
N SER A 31 3.12 5.84 -6.15
CA SER A 31 4.48 6.38 -6.03
C SER A 31 5.49 5.22 -6.05
N PRO A 32 6.66 5.39 -6.69
CA PRO A 32 7.70 4.35 -6.67
C PRO A 32 8.15 4.14 -5.22
N SER A 33 7.63 3.10 -4.57
CA SER A 33 8.10 2.70 -3.25
C SER A 33 9.41 1.93 -3.43
N SER A 34 10.42 2.23 -2.62
CA SER A 34 11.78 1.67 -2.81
C SER A 34 11.90 0.18 -2.46
N VAL A 35 10.79 -0.51 -2.15
CA VAL A 35 10.87 -1.81 -1.47
C VAL A 35 10.16 -2.94 -2.22
N ILE A 36 8.96 -2.75 -2.79
CA ILE A 36 8.32 -3.77 -3.65
C ILE A 36 7.39 -3.05 -4.63
N ILE A 37 7.79 -2.93 -5.91
CA ILE A 37 6.88 -2.54 -6.98
C ILE A 37 6.44 -3.84 -7.66
N GLY A 38 5.14 -4.11 -7.72
CA GLY A 38 4.64 -5.24 -8.50
C GLY A 38 5.08 -5.05 -9.96
N PRO A 39 5.63 -6.07 -10.65
CA PRO A 39 6.11 -5.93 -12.03
C PRO A 39 5.01 -5.40 -12.99
N ASP A 40 3.77 -5.66 -12.62
CA ASP A 40 2.56 -5.23 -13.30
C ASP A 40 2.33 -3.70 -13.25
N ASP A 41 2.61 -3.07 -12.12
CA ASP A 41 2.45 -1.62 -11.95
C ASP A 41 3.57 -0.86 -12.66
N ASP A 42 4.78 -1.45 -12.68
CA ASP A 42 5.92 -0.91 -13.42
C ASP A 42 5.70 -0.99 -14.94
N GLU A 43 5.11 -2.08 -15.43
CA GLU A 43 4.69 -2.21 -16.83
C GLU A 43 3.63 -1.15 -17.21
N LEU A 44 2.62 -0.94 -16.36
CA LEU A 44 1.61 0.11 -16.58
C LEU A 44 2.25 1.49 -16.60
N ARG A 45 3.16 1.79 -15.66
CA ARG A 45 3.85 3.07 -15.60
C ARG A 45 4.78 3.28 -16.79
N ARG A 46 5.50 2.26 -17.24
CA ARG A 46 6.35 2.36 -18.43
C ARG A 46 5.52 2.58 -19.71
N THR A 47 4.35 1.96 -19.78
CA THR A 47 3.50 2.01 -20.98
C THR A 47 2.67 3.30 -21.02
N PHE A 48 2.17 3.76 -19.87
CA PHE A 48 1.17 4.82 -19.77
C PHE A 48 1.60 6.00 -18.89
N GLY A 49 2.78 5.98 -18.28
CA GLY A 49 3.23 6.99 -17.32
C GLY A 49 3.39 8.39 -17.90
N ASP A 50 3.68 8.48 -19.20
CA ASP A 50 3.80 9.76 -19.91
C ASP A 50 2.49 10.16 -20.61
N ALA A 51 1.47 9.30 -20.58
CA ALA A 51 0.18 9.58 -21.21
C ALA A 51 -0.67 10.48 -20.30
N ARG A 52 -1.06 11.65 -20.81
CA ARG A 52 -1.95 12.57 -20.09
C ARG A 52 -3.40 12.05 -20.02
N SER A 53 -3.86 11.43 -21.10
CA SER A 53 -5.23 10.92 -21.24
C SER A 53 -5.21 9.62 -22.06
N ILE A 54 -6.08 8.68 -21.68
CA ILE A 54 -6.26 7.40 -22.38
C ILE A 54 -7.73 7.23 -22.72
N MET A 55 -8.02 6.89 -23.97
CA MET A 55 -9.36 6.51 -24.41
C MET A 55 -9.51 5.00 -24.41
N LEU A 56 -10.43 4.49 -23.60
CA LEU A 56 -10.78 3.09 -23.53
C LEU A 56 -12.15 2.88 -24.17
N PRO A 57 -12.32 1.89 -25.04
CA PRO A 57 -13.65 1.53 -25.51
C PRO A 57 -14.52 1.02 -24.36
N PHE A 58 -15.81 1.39 -24.31
CA PHE A 58 -16.70 0.97 -23.23
C PHE A 58 -16.79 -0.56 -23.07
N GLN A 59 -16.70 -1.31 -24.17
CA GLN A 59 -16.74 -2.78 -24.11
C GLN A 59 -15.55 -3.40 -23.35
N SER A 60 -14.45 -2.66 -23.19
CA SER A 60 -13.27 -3.12 -22.44
C SER A 60 -13.34 -2.81 -20.95
N VAL A 61 -14.30 -1.97 -20.54
CA VAL A 61 -14.43 -1.49 -19.17
C VAL A 61 -15.40 -2.39 -18.41
N GLN A 62 -14.91 -3.08 -17.40
CA GLN A 62 -15.73 -3.98 -16.59
C GLN A 62 -16.49 -3.24 -15.48
N LEU A 63 -15.85 -2.26 -14.84
CA LEU A 63 -16.40 -1.52 -13.71
C LEU A 63 -15.86 -0.09 -13.69
N ILE A 64 -16.75 0.87 -13.43
CA ILE A 64 -16.39 2.25 -13.11
C ILE A 64 -16.90 2.51 -11.69
N GLU A 65 -15.99 2.90 -10.81
CA GLU A 65 -16.30 3.25 -9.42
C GLU A 65 -15.80 4.67 -9.10
N VAL A 66 -16.59 5.43 -8.36
CA VAL A 66 -16.19 6.74 -7.83
C VAL A 66 -15.73 6.54 -6.39
N LEU A 67 -14.42 6.65 -6.18
CA LEU A 67 -13.84 6.56 -4.84
C LEU A 67 -14.09 7.87 -4.10
N GLN A 68 -14.73 7.80 -2.94
CA GLN A 68 -14.74 8.93 -2.01
C GLN A 68 -13.34 9.07 -1.42
N GLU A 69 -12.89 10.31 -1.21
CA GLU A 69 -11.60 10.59 -0.57
C GLU A 69 -11.70 10.26 0.93
N THR A 70 -11.73 8.97 1.25
CA THR A 70 -11.62 8.52 2.63
C THR A 70 -10.18 8.78 3.05
N ARG A 71 -10.00 9.52 4.14
CA ARG A 71 -8.70 9.78 4.81
C ARG A 71 -8.09 8.52 5.43
N ASP A 72 -8.21 7.37 4.78
CA ASP A 72 -7.69 6.08 5.21
C ASP A 72 -6.46 5.69 4.37
N VAL A 73 -5.60 6.67 4.07
CA VAL A 73 -4.18 6.37 4.09
C VAL A 73 -3.77 6.48 5.56
N GLN A 74 -4.04 5.44 6.35
CA GLN A 74 -3.23 5.28 7.55
C GLN A 74 -1.78 5.17 7.06
N PRO A 75 -0.88 6.10 7.41
CA PRO A 75 0.51 5.98 7.03
C PRO A 75 0.96 4.61 7.51
N GLY A 76 1.39 3.76 6.58
CA GLY A 76 1.77 2.38 6.87
C GLY A 76 2.65 2.36 8.11
N LYS A 77 2.20 1.65 9.15
CA LYS A 77 2.94 1.54 10.40
C LYS A 77 4.31 0.96 10.08
N VAL A 78 5.34 1.80 10.12
CA VAL A 78 6.73 1.37 9.95
C VAL A 78 7.05 0.45 11.13
N ILE A 79 7.12 -0.86 10.86
CA ILE A 79 7.64 -1.82 11.81
C ILE A 79 9.15 -1.73 11.71
N GLN A 80 9.79 -1.12 12.70
CA GLN A 80 11.24 -1.20 12.83
C GLN A 80 11.58 -2.63 13.23
N PHE A 81 12.19 -3.38 12.30
CA PHE A 81 12.80 -4.66 12.63
C PHE A 81 14.03 -4.35 13.51
N GLY A 82 13.86 -4.54 14.82
CA GLY A 82 14.99 -4.61 15.74
C GLY A 82 15.95 -5.69 15.25
N LYS A 83 17.25 -5.43 15.35
CA LYS A 83 18.29 -6.40 15.02
C LYS A 83 17.97 -7.72 15.74
N PRO A 84 18.17 -8.89 15.09
CA PRO A 84 17.97 -10.18 15.73
C PRO A 84 19.10 -10.41 16.74
N GLU A 85 19.01 -9.78 17.91
CA GLU A 85 19.83 -10.12 19.06
C GLU A 85 18.99 -11.01 19.96
N GLN A 86 19.13 -12.30 19.67
CA GLN A 86 18.98 -13.44 20.58
C GLN A 86 17.72 -13.41 21.46
N ILE A 87 16.67 -14.10 21.01
CA ILE A 87 15.71 -14.75 21.91
C ILE A 87 16.49 -15.84 22.66
N GLY A 88 17.27 -15.41 23.64
CA GLY A 88 18.04 -16.20 24.57
C GLY A 88 17.19 -16.46 25.81
N ASN A 89 16.79 -17.70 25.93
CA ASN A 89 16.10 -18.28 27.07
C ASN A 89 16.89 -18.08 28.39
N SER A 90 16.32 -17.40 29.38
CA SER A 90 16.63 -17.59 30.80
C SER A 90 15.34 -17.37 31.60
N GLY A 91 14.69 -18.33 32.25
CA GLY A 91 15.27 -19.46 32.96
C GLY A 91 15.51 -19.10 34.44
N SER A 92 14.42 -19.10 35.22
CA SER A 92 14.34 -19.59 36.61
C SER A 92 15.09 -18.89 37.77
N LYS A 93 14.27 -18.46 38.75
CA LYS A 93 14.37 -18.58 40.23
C LYS A 93 15.42 -17.77 41.06
N LYS A 94 14.88 -17.23 42.17
CA LYS A 94 15.46 -16.46 43.31
C LYS A 94 16.66 -17.17 44.01
N PRO A 95 17.42 -16.47 44.89
CA PRO A 95 17.04 -16.37 46.31
C PRO A 95 17.36 -15.01 46.98
N ASP A 96 17.20 -15.02 48.30
CA ASP A 96 16.91 -14.03 49.33
C ASP A 96 18.18 -13.45 50.01
N GLU A 97 18.16 -12.17 50.39
CA GLU A 97 19.06 -11.50 51.37
C GLU A 97 18.43 -10.10 51.63
N GLY A 98 17.94 -9.68 52.79
CA GLY A 98 18.12 -10.12 54.17
C GLY A 98 18.49 -8.89 55.02
N THR A 99 17.52 -8.33 55.76
CA THR A 99 17.68 -7.61 57.07
C THR A 99 18.52 -6.29 57.08
N GLN A 100 18.33 -5.26 57.92
CA GLN A 100 17.47 -4.93 59.06
C GLN A 100 17.72 -3.42 59.41
N GLU A 101 17.02 -2.95 60.44
CA GLU A 101 17.36 -1.82 61.35
C GLU A 101 16.81 -0.44 60.97
N ASP A 102 16.23 0.36 61.86
CA ASP A 102 15.79 0.20 63.26
C ASP A 102 14.99 1.47 63.63
N ASP A 103 14.25 1.38 64.75
CA ASP A 103 13.92 2.47 65.69
C ASP A 103 12.95 3.60 65.24
N ASP A 104 12.05 4.15 66.07
CA ASP A 104 11.78 3.99 67.49
C ASP A 104 10.41 4.63 67.83
N LYS A 105 9.87 4.20 68.97
CA LYS A 105 8.97 4.92 69.91
C LYS A 105 7.45 4.92 69.74
#